data_AF-A0A2G9P7P2-F1
#
_entry.id   AF-A0A2G9P7P2-F1
#
_cell.length_a   1.000
_cell.length_b   1.000
_cell.length_c   1.000
_cell.angle_alpha   90.00
_cell.angle_beta   90.00
_cell.angle_gamma   90.00
#
_symmetry.space_group_name_H-M   'P 1'
#
loop_
_entity.id
_entity.type
_entity.pdbx_description
1 polymer ?
#
loop_
_entity_poly.entity_id
_entity_poly.type
_entity_poly.pdbx_seq_one_letter_code
_entity_poly.pdbx_strand_id
1 'polypeptide(L)'
;FDSREDEKLLQAAEKFQSEAALKFPNRQCLTTVTDINGSTVFITRYIKALQPSQELLEANPNNVQATSGPTAYVLTLEQNQYIIWNPSNGCFYGQYDTFCPLQSVGCLINADNIWFNIQQYDVPMSMSFDTGRSNQWKAFFSRNYPNPGLVSVQPEELIYQRTDKAAASELQDRIEKLLKEKIMEWRPRHPTRWNRYCTSTLRHFLPLLEQNYGKDVEEDHRAELQRQLGDYRFSGFPINMAFSEVTPLIEAVYSTGVHNNVVPNVEFALAVYVHPYPKNIYSIWIYVASLIRNR
;
A
#
# COMPACT_ATOMS: atom_id res chain seq x y z
N PHE A 1 16.25 -1.81 -23.75
CA PHE A 1 15.34 -1.51 -24.88
C PHE A 1 15.68 -0.10 -25.31
N ASP A 2 16.30 0.09 -26.48
CA ASP A 2 16.57 1.42 -27.04
C ASP A 2 15.38 1.80 -27.93
N SER A 3 14.23 2.19 -27.36
CA SER A 3 13.26 2.90 -28.19
C SER A 3 13.70 4.33 -28.32
N ARG A 4 14.24 4.68 -29.48
CA ARG A 4 14.21 6.07 -29.93
C ARG A 4 12.76 6.40 -30.26
N GLU A 5 12.09 7.11 -29.36
CA GLU A 5 10.77 7.66 -29.66
C GLU A 5 10.86 8.54 -30.91
N ASP A 6 9.78 8.54 -31.70
CA ASP A 6 9.67 9.45 -32.83
C ASP A 6 9.75 10.90 -32.32
N GLU A 7 10.66 11.69 -32.85
CA GLU A 7 10.86 13.09 -32.46
C GLU A 7 9.56 13.91 -32.60
N LYS A 8 8.73 13.60 -33.61
CA LYS A 8 7.43 14.25 -33.80
C LYS A 8 6.45 13.91 -32.69
N LEU A 9 6.53 12.69 -32.13
CA LEU A 9 5.70 12.29 -30.99
C LEU A 9 6.11 13.07 -29.74
N LEU A 10 7.41 13.22 -29.50
CA LEU A 10 7.93 14.00 -28.36
C LEU A 10 7.58 15.49 -28.49
N GLN A 11 7.73 16.08 -29.67
CA GLN A 11 7.31 17.46 -29.94
C GLN A 11 5.80 17.65 -29.75
N ALA A 12 4.98 16.68 -30.18
CA ALA A 12 3.54 16.72 -29.95
C ALA A 12 3.20 16.61 -28.45
N ALA A 13 3.92 15.77 -27.70
CA ALA A 13 3.79 15.62 -26.25
C ALA A 13 4.10 16.93 -25.51
N GLU A 14 5.20 17.59 -25.84
CA GLU A 14 5.60 18.88 -25.25
C GLU A 14 4.59 19.97 -25.56
N LYS A 15 4.13 20.04 -26.83
CA LYS A 15 3.07 20.98 -27.23
C LYS A 15 1.78 20.76 -26.45
N PHE A 16 1.37 19.50 -26.29
CA PHE A 16 0.16 19.15 -25.55
C PHE A 16 0.24 19.57 -24.08
N GLN A 17 1.38 19.31 -23.42
CA GLN A 17 1.62 19.76 -22.04
C GLN A 17 1.65 21.28 -21.92
N SER A 18 2.30 21.97 -22.85
CA SER A 18 2.40 23.44 -22.87
C SER A 18 1.03 24.10 -23.03
N GLU A 19 0.20 23.58 -23.95
CA GLU A 19 -1.17 24.07 -24.13
C GLU A 19 -2.06 23.80 -22.90
N ALA A 20 -1.86 22.67 -22.22
CA ALA A 20 -2.56 22.33 -20.99
C ALA A 20 -2.18 23.28 -19.85
N ALA A 21 -0.88 23.48 -19.62
CA ALA A 21 -0.36 24.38 -18.58
C ALA A 21 -0.75 25.84 -18.81
N LEU A 22 -0.81 26.29 -20.07
CA LEU A 22 -1.24 27.65 -20.41
C LEU A 22 -2.70 27.92 -20.01
N LYS A 23 -3.58 26.93 -20.20
CA LYS A 23 -5.02 27.09 -19.92
C LYS A 23 -5.41 26.70 -18.49
N PHE A 24 -4.70 25.75 -17.90
CA PHE A 24 -5.00 25.16 -16.61
C PHE A 24 -3.71 24.98 -15.80
N PRO A 25 -3.10 26.08 -15.29
CA PRO A 25 -1.76 26.06 -14.70
C PRO A 25 -1.64 25.19 -13.44
N ASN A 26 -2.76 24.93 -12.74
CA ASN A 26 -2.79 24.12 -11.53
C ASN A 26 -3.05 22.63 -11.79
N ARG A 27 -3.24 22.21 -13.05
CA ARG A 27 -3.52 20.81 -13.41
C ARG A 27 -2.29 20.16 -14.00
N GLN A 28 -1.92 19.01 -13.44
CA GLN A 28 -0.80 18.23 -13.94
C GLN A 28 -1.16 17.53 -15.25
N CYS A 29 -0.28 17.66 -16.25
CA CYS A 29 -0.36 16.95 -17.51
C CYS A 29 0.95 16.19 -17.73
N LEU A 30 0.90 14.86 -17.67
CA LEU A 30 2.06 14.00 -17.86
C LEU A 30 1.89 13.18 -19.15
N THR A 31 2.83 13.34 -20.09
CA THR A 31 2.82 12.64 -21.39
C THR A 31 4.04 11.75 -21.60
N THR A 32 5.13 11.99 -20.88
CA THR A 32 6.39 11.27 -21.01
C THR A 32 6.97 10.94 -19.64
N VAL A 33 7.84 9.93 -19.61
CA VAL A 33 8.64 9.51 -18.45
C VAL A 33 10.09 9.35 -18.87
N THR A 34 11.00 9.35 -17.89
CA THR A 34 12.42 9.05 -18.14
C THR A 34 12.67 7.56 -17.93
N ASP A 35 13.30 6.89 -18.90
CA ASP A 35 13.70 5.49 -18.78
C ASP A 35 15.01 5.30 -17.99
N ILE A 36 15.42 4.04 -17.81
CA ILE A 36 16.66 3.69 -17.09
C ILE A 36 17.94 4.19 -17.77
N ASN A 37 17.87 4.55 -19.05
CA ASN A 37 18.97 5.08 -19.82
C ASN A 37 18.97 6.62 -19.82
N GLY A 38 18.04 7.27 -19.10
CA GLY A 38 17.89 8.72 -19.07
C GLY A 38 17.17 9.30 -20.28
N SER A 39 16.56 8.47 -21.13
CA SER A 39 15.84 8.91 -22.34
C SER A 39 14.39 9.26 -22.01
N THR A 40 13.87 10.28 -22.68
CA THR A 40 12.44 10.64 -22.61
C THR A 40 11.62 9.69 -23.47
N VAL A 41 10.68 8.99 -22.85
CA VAL A 41 9.86 7.94 -23.48
C VAL A 41 8.37 8.25 -23.23
N PHE A 42 7.50 7.90 -24.17
CA PHE A 42 6.08 8.17 -24.06
C PHE A 42 5.43 7.28 -22.98
N ILE A 43 4.62 7.88 -22.10
CA ILE A 43 4.16 7.23 -20.87
C ILE A 43 3.27 6.01 -21.12
N THR A 44 2.49 5.99 -22.22
CA THR A 44 1.57 4.88 -22.49
C THR A 44 2.29 3.56 -22.76
N ARG A 45 3.60 3.60 -23.10
CA ARG A 45 4.42 2.38 -23.20
C ARG A 45 4.51 1.60 -21.89
N TYR A 46 4.35 2.30 -20.77
CA TYR A 46 4.44 1.73 -19.43
C TYR A 46 3.07 1.40 -18.83
N ILE A 47 2.00 1.46 -19.61
CA ILE A 47 0.66 1.05 -19.17
C ILE A 47 0.20 -0.13 -20.00
N LYS A 48 -0.04 -1.25 -19.34
CA LYS A 48 -0.66 -2.44 -19.90
C LYS A 48 -1.57 -3.05 -18.85
N ALA A 49 -2.75 -3.51 -19.27
CA ALA A 49 -3.58 -4.34 -18.40
C ALA A 49 -2.86 -5.67 -18.17
N LEU A 50 -2.56 -5.98 -16.92
CA LEU A 50 -1.92 -7.22 -16.49
C LEU A 50 -2.91 -7.96 -15.59
N GLN A 51 -2.92 -9.29 -15.68
CA GLN A 51 -3.73 -10.09 -14.76
C GLN A 51 -3.06 -10.10 -13.37
N PRO A 52 -3.73 -9.64 -12.31
CA PRO A 52 -3.22 -9.78 -10.95
C PRO A 52 -3.17 -11.26 -10.54
N SER A 53 -2.24 -11.63 -9.65
CA SER A 53 -2.22 -12.98 -9.06
C SER A 53 -3.46 -13.23 -8.21
N GLN A 54 -3.84 -14.51 -8.03
CA GLN A 54 -4.96 -14.88 -7.16
C GLN A 54 -4.77 -14.35 -5.72
N GLU A 55 -3.54 -14.39 -5.20
CA GLU A 55 -3.21 -13.86 -3.86
C GLU A 55 -3.45 -12.33 -3.76
N LEU A 56 -3.26 -11.56 -4.84
CA LEU A 56 -3.60 -10.12 -4.87
C LEU A 56 -5.10 -9.87 -5.06
N LEU A 57 -5.81 -10.76 -5.76
CA LEU A 57 -7.26 -10.70 -5.90
C LEU A 57 -7.98 -11.01 -4.57
N GLU A 58 -7.36 -11.85 -3.74
CA GLU A 58 -7.84 -12.19 -2.41
C GLU A 58 -7.52 -11.08 -1.39
N ALA A 59 -6.41 -10.35 -1.59
CA ALA A 59 -6.03 -9.24 -0.72
C ALA A 59 -7.00 -8.05 -0.84
N ASN A 60 -7.61 -7.64 0.28
CA ASN A 60 -8.58 -6.55 0.34
C ASN A 60 -8.03 -5.39 1.19
N PRO A 61 -7.41 -4.34 0.60
CA PRO A 61 -6.66 -3.38 1.38
C PRO A 61 -7.55 -2.24 1.87
N ASN A 62 -7.56 -1.99 3.18
CA ASN A 62 -8.17 -0.80 3.78
C ASN A 62 -7.24 -0.20 4.86
N ASN A 63 -7.08 1.13 4.76
CA ASN A 63 -6.54 2.11 5.72
C ASN A 63 -5.00 2.27 5.79
N VAL A 64 -4.46 3.43 5.39
CA VAL A 64 -4.22 4.65 6.20
C VAL A 64 -4.01 5.82 5.22
N GLN A 65 -4.65 6.96 5.50
CA GLN A 65 -4.53 8.20 4.74
C GLN A 65 -3.16 8.85 4.95
N ALA A 66 -2.46 9.07 3.84
CA ALA A 66 -1.35 10.01 3.76
C ALA A 66 -1.65 11.01 2.65
N THR A 67 -1.70 12.29 2.99
CA THR A 67 -1.67 13.37 2.00
C THR A 67 -0.27 13.36 1.38
N SER A 68 -0.16 12.72 0.23
CA SER A 68 1.06 12.77 -0.59
C SER A 68 0.99 13.95 -1.56
N GLY A 69 2.15 14.39 -2.05
CA GLY A 69 2.25 15.34 -3.16
C GLY A 69 1.73 14.74 -4.49
N PRO A 70 2.36 15.04 -5.64
CA PRO A 70 2.00 14.42 -6.92
C PRO A 70 1.94 12.89 -6.79
N THR A 71 0.84 12.28 -7.24
CA THR A 71 0.53 10.86 -7.02
C THR A 71 -0.32 10.31 -8.16
N ALA A 72 -0.28 8.99 -8.37
CA ALA A 72 -1.05 8.30 -9.38
C ALA A 72 -2.01 7.32 -8.70
N TYR A 73 -3.28 7.37 -9.11
CA TYR A 73 -4.34 6.46 -8.67
C TYR A 73 -4.78 5.62 -9.86
N VAL A 74 -5.30 4.42 -9.59
CA VAL A 74 -5.84 3.55 -10.64
C VAL A 74 -7.36 3.77 -10.69
N LEU A 75 -7.86 4.12 -11.87
CA LEU A 75 -9.29 4.27 -12.12
C LEU A 75 -9.82 3.01 -12.81
N THR A 76 -10.90 2.46 -12.29
CA THR A 76 -11.61 1.31 -12.88
C THR A 76 -13.08 1.66 -13.09
N LEU A 77 -13.72 1.00 -14.06
CA LEU A 77 -15.15 1.11 -14.30
C LEU A 77 -15.79 -0.26 -14.03
N GLU A 78 -16.40 -0.39 -12.87
CA GLU A 78 -17.00 -1.64 -12.39
C GLU A 78 -18.51 -1.43 -12.21
N GLN A 79 -19.34 -2.30 -12.80
CA GLN A 79 -20.80 -2.21 -12.69
C GLN A 79 -21.36 -0.80 -13.00
N ASN A 80 -20.76 -0.10 -13.97
CA ASN A 80 -21.11 1.27 -14.36
C ASN A 80 -20.84 2.34 -13.27
N GLN A 81 -19.93 2.06 -12.34
CA GLN A 81 -19.43 2.98 -11.33
C GLN A 81 -17.91 3.13 -11.44
N TYR A 82 -17.45 4.36 -11.28
CA TYR A 82 -16.02 4.66 -11.25
C TYR A 82 -15.47 4.41 -9.85
N ILE A 83 -14.47 3.53 -9.76
CA ILE A 83 -13.75 3.21 -8.53
C ILE A 83 -12.31 3.71 -8.67
N ILE A 84 -11.88 4.47 -7.67
CA ILE A 84 -10.57 5.11 -7.57
C ILE A 84 -9.74 4.33 -6.54
N TRP A 85 -8.69 3.66 -6.98
CA TRP A 85 -7.80 2.86 -6.14
C TRP A 85 -6.53 3.64 -5.84
N ASN A 86 -6.15 3.69 -4.56
CA ASN A 86 -4.86 4.17 -4.13
C ASN A 86 -3.87 2.99 -4.11
N PRO A 87 -2.92 2.90 -5.04
CA PRO A 87 -2.01 1.76 -5.10
C PRO A 87 -1.01 1.71 -3.94
N SER A 88 -0.81 2.79 -3.18
CA SER A 88 0.20 2.82 -2.10
C SER A 88 -0.25 2.15 -0.81
N ASN A 89 -1.56 2.12 -0.56
CA ASN A 89 -2.17 1.47 0.61
C ASN A 89 -3.29 0.49 0.22
N GLY A 90 -3.61 0.43 -1.07
CA GLY A 90 -4.62 -0.41 -1.68
C GLY A 90 -6.08 -0.03 -1.36
N CYS A 91 -6.31 1.09 -0.67
CA CYS A 91 -7.67 1.59 -0.43
C CYS A 91 -8.37 1.92 -1.74
N PHE A 92 -9.70 1.80 -1.77
CA PHE A 92 -10.51 2.23 -2.89
C PHE A 92 -11.64 3.16 -2.45
N TYR A 93 -12.08 4.00 -3.39
CA TYR A 93 -13.07 5.03 -3.16
C TYR A 93 -14.01 5.10 -4.36
N GLY A 94 -15.31 5.21 -4.11
CA GLY A 94 -16.24 5.60 -5.17
C GLY A 94 -15.95 7.03 -5.64
N GLN A 95 -16.28 7.36 -6.89
CA GLN A 95 -16.13 8.72 -7.42
C GLN A 95 -16.72 9.83 -6.52
N TYR A 96 -17.81 9.53 -5.82
CA TYR A 96 -18.52 10.48 -4.93
C TYR A 96 -18.21 10.29 -3.45
N ASP A 97 -17.18 9.51 -3.12
CA ASP A 97 -16.76 9.27 -1.74
C ASP A 97 -15.99 10.49 -1.20
N THR A 98 -16.53 11.11 -0.14
CA THR A 98 -15.92 12.27 0.51
C THR A 98 -14.63 11.94 1.27
N PHE A 99 -14.38 10.66 1.56
CA PHE A 99 -13.15 10.19 2.21
C PHE A 99 -12.01 9.95 1.22
N CYS A 100 -12.27 10.09 -0.09
CA CYS A 100 -11.25 9.99 -1.12
C CYS A 100 -10.17 11.08 -0.91
N PRO A 101 -8.91 10.72 -0.66
CA PRO A 101 -7.85 11.68 -0.41
C PRO A 101 -7.39 12.41 -1.69
N LEU A 102 -7.76 11.93 -2.88
CA LEU A 102 -7.37 12.49 -4.17
C LEU A 102 -8.01 13.87 -4.38
N GLN A 103 -7.18 14.92 -4.38
CA GLN A 103 -7.65 16.30 -4.39
C GLN A 103 -7.95 16.84 -5.79
N SER A 104 -7.17 16.45 -6.80
CA SER A 104 -7.30 16.95 -8.17
C SER A 104 -6.84 15.90 -9.19
N VAL A 105 -7.53 15.85 -10.32
CA VAL A 105 -7.26 14.98 -11.47
C VAL A 105 -6.98 15.85 -12.70
N GLY A 106 -5.71 15.93 -13.08
CA GLY A 106 -5.28 16.66 -14.27
C GLY A 106 -5.34 15.83 -15.56
N CYS A 107 -5.03 14.54 -15.50
CA CYS A 107 -5.07 13.66 -16.67
C CYS A 107 -5.44 12.21 -16.32
N LEU A 108 -5.96 11.50 -17.31
CA LEU A 108 -6.15 10.06 -17.33
C LEU A 108 -5.26 9.45 -18.40
N ILE A 109 -4.69 8.29 -18.12
CA ILE A 109 -3.73 7.63 -19.00
C ILE A 109 -4.06 6.14 -19.02
N ASN A 110 -4.22 5.57 -20.21
CA ASN A 110 -4.27 4.12 -20.40
C ASN A 110 -3.22 3.69 -21.44
N ALA A 111 -3.26 2.42 -21.87
CA ALA A 111 -2.36 1.91 -22.90
C ALA A 111 -2.51 2.61 -24.26
N ASP A 112 -3.69 3.16 -24.54
CA ASP A 112 -4.07 3.67 -25.85
C ASP A 112 -3.91 5.18 -25.99
N ASN A 113 -4.13 5.93 -24.90
CA ASN A 113 -4.25 7.38 -24.95
C ASN A 113 -4.02 8.08 -23.61
N ILE A 114 -3.95 9.40 -23.72
CA ILE A 114 -3.87 10.36 -22.63
C ILE A 114 -5.04 11.33 -22.80
N TRP A 115 -5.80 11.55 -21.74
CA TRP A 115 -6.88 12.54 -21.71
C TRP A 115 -6.57 13.59 -20.67
N PHE A 116 -6.44 14.84 -21.12
CA PHE A 116 -6.29 15.98 -20.22
C PHE A 116 -7.66 16.52 -19.81
N ASN A 117 -7.82 16.78 -18.51
CA ASN A 117 -9.07 17.28 -17.95
C ASN A 117 -9.26 18.76 -18.30
N ILE A 118 -10.26 19.07 -19.13
CA ILE A 118 -10.64 20.44 -19.52
C ILE A 118 -11.97 20.89 -18.89
N GLN A 119 -12.50 20.13 -17.93
CA GLN A 119 -13.72 20.47 -17.20
C GLN A 119 -13.52 21.71 -16.32
N GLN A 120 -14.60 22.31 -15.84
CA GLN A 120 -14.52 23.43 -14.89
C GLN A 120 -13.82 23.00 -13.58
N TYR A 121 -14.11 21.80 -13.10
CA TYR A 121 -13.56 21.23 -11.87
C TYR A 121 -12.62 20.06 -12.16
N ASP A 122 -11.68 19.84 -11.26
CA ASP A 122 -10.72 18.73 -11.27
C ASP A 122 -10.76 17.89 -10.00
N VAL A 123 -11.59 18.26 -9.03
CA VAL A 123 -11.87 17.43 -7.86
C VAL A 123 -12.70 16.21 -8.30
N PRO A 124 -12.31 14.96 -7.96
CA PRO A 124 -12.98 13.74 -8.42
C PRO A 124 -14.52 13.75 -8.27
N MET A 125 -15.03 14.23 -7.14
CA MET A 125 -16.47 14.27 -6.85
C MET A 125 -17.26 15.28 -7.71
N SER A 126 -16.57 16.26 -8.30
CA SER A 126 -17.16 17.40 -9.02
C SER A 126 -16.89 17.34 -10.53
N MET A 127 -16.37 16.23 -11.04
CA MET A 127 -16.05 16.03 -12.45
C MET A 127 -16.59 14.70 -12.95
N SER A 128 -16.60 14.49 -14.27
CA SER A 128 -16.93 13.21 -14.89
C SER A 128 -15.65 12.50 -15.36
N PHE A 129 -15.58 11.19 -15.15
CA PHE A 129 -14.52 10.33 -15.69
C PHE A 129 -14.83 9.76 -17.09
N ASP A 130 -15.95 10.14 -17.71
CA ASP A 130 -16.33 9.68 -19.05
C ASP A 130 -15.47 10.33 -20.14
N THR A 131 -14.45 9.60 -20.59
CA THR A 131 -13.48 10.02 -21.61
C THR A 131 -14.07 10.17 -23.01
N GLY A 132 -15.30 9.70 -23.26
CA GLY A 132 -16.01 9.88 -24.52
C GLY A 132 -16.45 11.32 -24.77
N ARG A 133 -16.48 12.15 -23.73
CA ARG A 133 -16.93 13.56 -23.79
C ARG A 133 -15.79 14.49 -24.16
N SER A 134 -15.63 14.79 -25.45
CA SER A 134 -14.54 15.64 -25.97
C SER A 134 -14.56 17.09 -25.49
N ASN A 135 -15.69 17.57 -24.93
CA ASN A 135 -15.80 18.88 -24.28
C ASN A 135 -15.33 18.86 -22.81
N GLN A 136 -15.08 17.69 -22.24
CA GLN A 136 -14.61 17.49 -20.87
C GLN A 136 -13.20 16.91 -20.82
N TRP A 137 -12.84 16.11 -21.83
CA TRP A 137 -11.56 15.45 -21.94
C TRP A 137 -10.92 15.74 -23.29
N LYS A 138 -9.74 16.36 -23.26
CA LYS A 138 -8.92 16.56 -24.46
C LYS A 138 -8.00 15.36 -24.63
N ALA A 139 -8.28 14.54 -25.64
CA ALA A 139 -7.44 13.40 -25.98
C ALA A 139 -6.12 13.85 -26.67
N PHE A 140 -5.02 13.17 -26.36
CA PHE A 140 -3.73 13.36 -27.03
C PHE A 140 -3.78 12.79 -28.45
N PHE A 141 -4.08 11.49 -28.55
CA PHE A 141 -4.38 10.87 -29.84
C PHE A 141 -5.83 11.14 -30.21
N SER A 142 -6.04 11.60 -31.43
CA SER A 142 -7.35 12.00 -31.96
C SER A 142 -7.50 11.52 -33.41
N ARG A 143 -8.66 11.77 -34.03
CA ARG A 143 -8.87 11.44 -35.45
C ARG A 143 -7.85 12.12 -36.39
N ASN A 144 -7.35 13.29 -36.02
CA ASN A 144 -6.37 14.06 -36.80
C ASN A 144 -4.91 13.73 -36.45
N TYR A 145 -4.70 13.02 -35.34
CA TYR A 145 -3.39 12.58 -34.87
C TYR A 145 -3.56 11.20 -34.23
N PRO A 146 -3.72 10.13 -35.04
CA PRO A 146 -4.02 8.80 -34.52
C PRO A 146 -2.82 8.20 -33.77
N ASN A 147 -3.09 7.28 -32.84
CA ASN A 147 -2.04 6.52 -32.16
C ASN A 147 -1.25 5.70 -33.20
N PRO A 148 0.09 5.85 -33.28
CA PRO A 148 0.91 5.14 -34.26
C PRO A 148 1.08 3.63 -33.97
N GLY A 149 0.42 3.09 -32.94
CA GLY A 149 0.55 1.70 -32.52
C GLY A 149 1.73 1.49 -31.58
N LEU A 150 1.87 2.34 -30.57
CA LEU A 150 2.94 2.22 -29.58
C LEU A 150 2.85 0.89 -28.82
N VAL A 151 3.93 0.10 -28.88
CA VAL A 151 4.02 -1.17 -28.16
C VAL A 151 4.49 -0.92 -26.73
N SER A 152 3.84 -1.59 -25.77
CA SER A 152 4.23 -1.55 -24.37
C SER A 152 5.61 -2.18 -24.16
N VAL A 153 6.39 -1.59 -23.25
CA VAL A 153 7.67 -2.16 -22.79
C VAL A 153 7.49 -3.09 -21.60
N GLN A 154 6.27 -3.22 -21.07
CA GLN A 154 5.97 -4.12 -19.98
C GLN A 154 5.95 -5.58 -20.48
N PRO A 155 6.41 -6.54 -19.65
CA PRO A 155 6.31 -7.95 -19.99
C PRO A 155 4.85 -8.37 -20.22
N GLU A 156 4.64 -9.43 -21.01
CA GLU A 156 3.29 -9.98 -21.24
C GLU A 156 2.69 -10.59 -19.98
N GLU A 157 3.52 -11.21 -19.16
CA GLU A 157 3.12 -11.86 -17.91
C GLU A 157 4.06 -11.45 -16.77
N LEU A 158 3.48 -11.19 -15.60
CA LEU A 158 4.24 -11.02 -14.37
C LEU A 158 4.40 -12.37 -13.67
N ILE A 159 5.64 -12.84 -13.56
CA ILE A 159 5.93 -14.10 -12.87
C ILE A 159 6.02 -13.85 -11.36
N TYR A 160 4.92 -14.07 -10.64
CA TYR A 160 4.85 -14.00 -9.18
C TYR A 160 5.49 -15.23 -8.55
N GLN A 161 6.82 -15.22 -8.42
CA GLN A 161 7.56 -16.29 -7.77
C GLN A 161 7.16 -16.37 -6.29
N ARG A 162 6.81 -17.58 -5.85
CA ARG A 162 6.57 -17.86 -4.44
C ARG A 162 7.82 -17.56 -3.63
N THR A 163 7.62 -16.90 -2.52
CA THR A 163 8.68 -16.60 -1.56
C THR A 163 8.99 -17.85 -0.73
N ASP A 164 10.26 -18.03 -0.38
CA ASP A 164 10.69 -19.15 0.44
C ASP A 164 10.16 -19.01 1.88
N LYS A 165 9.34 -19.98 2.30
CA LYS A 165 8.77 -20.02 3.65
C LYS A 165 9.84 -20.24 4.72
N ALA A 166 10.94 -20.92 4.40
CA ALA A 166 12.03 -21.11 5.35
C ALA A 166 12.75 -19.78 5.64
N ALA A 167 13.05 -19.00 4.59
CA ALA A 167 13.60 -17.66 4.73
C ALA A 167 12.68 -16.72 5.53
N ALA A 168 11.36 -16.79 5.31
CA ALA A 168 10.38 -16.02 6.09
C ALA A 168 10.41 -16.41 7.58
N SER A 169 10.51 -17.70 7.90
CA SER A 169 10.62 -18.19 9.28
C SER A 169 11.93 -17.75 9.94
N GLU A 170 13.05 -17.77 9.22
CA GLU A 170 14.33 -17.29 9.75
C GLU A 170 14.27 -15.78 10.04
N LEU A 171 13.67 -15.00 9.13
CA LEU A 171 13.46 -13.57 9.34
C LEU A 171 12.57 -13.31 10.57
N GLN A 172 11.50 -14.08 10.74
CA GLN A 172 10.62 -14.00 11.91
C GLN A 172 11.38 -14.19 13.21
N ASP A 173 12.18 -15.25 13.30
CA ASP A 173 12.96 -15.57 14.52
C ASP A 173 13.99 -14.47 14.82
N ARG A 174 14.64 -13.92 13.77
CA ARG A 174 15.60 -12.82 13.90
C ARG A 174 14.93 -11.54 14.40
N ILE A 175 13.78 -11.16 13.84
CA ILE A 175 13.02 -9.97 14.28
C ILE A 175 12.54 -10.15 15.72
N GLU A 176 11.96 -11.31 16.06
CA GLU A 176 11.47 -11.56 17.41
C GLU A 176 12.59 -11.47 18.46
N LYS A 177 13.74 -12.09 18.18
CA LYS A 177 14.91 -12.01 19.05
C LYS A 177 15.37 -10.57 19.25
N LEU A 178 15.51 -9.82 18.17
CA LEU A 178 15.97 -8.44 18.22
C LEU A 178 15.02 -7.54 19.00
N LEU A 179 13.71 -7.64 18.77
CA LEU A 179 12.72 -6.82 19.48
C LEU A 179 12.70 -7.14 20.98
N LYS A 180 12.88 -8.40 21.37
CA LYS A 180 13.03 -8.80 22.78
C LYS A 180 14.28 -8.19 23.41
N GLU A 181 15.41 -8.23 22.71
CA GLU A 181 16.66 -7.58 23.15
C GLU A 181 16.47 -6.07 23.31
N LYS A 182 15.81 -5.40 22.35
CA LYS A 182 15.50 -3.96 22.44
C LYS A 182 14.63 -3.60 23.63
N ILE A 183 13.57 -4.38 23.92
CA ILE A 183 12.74 -4.16 25.12
C ILE A 183 13.55 -4.34 26.40
N MET A 184 14.51 -5.26 26.43
CA MET A 184 15.41 -5.43 27.58
C MET A 184 16.37 -4.24 27.72
N GLU A 185 16.94 -3.76 26.61
CA GLU A 185 17.81 -2.56 26.58
C GLU A 185 17.07 -1.30 27.07
N TRP A 186 15.80 -1.13 26.69
CA TRP A 186 14.97 0.01 27.12
C TRP A 186 14.56 -0.05 28.59
N ARG A 187 14.79 -1.18 29.28
CA ARG A 187 14.43 -1.38 30.69
C ARG A 187 15.66 -1.67 31.56
N PRO A 188 16.67 -0.78 31.61
CA PRO A 188 17.94 -1.06 32.29
C PRO A 188 17.81 -1.23 33.81
N ARG A 189 16.73 -0.72 34.42
CA ARG A 189 16.49 -0.74 35.88
C ARG A 189 15.46 -1.77 36.33
N HIS A 190 14.81 -2.48 35.40
CA HIS A 190 13.71 -3.40 35.71
C HIS A 190 13.87 -4.72 34.96
N PRO A 191 13.73 -5.87 35.63
CA PRO A 191 13.79 -7.15 34.94
C PRO A 191 12.62 -7.30 33.96
N THR A 192 12.93 -7.78 32.75
CA THR A 192 11.92 -8.13 31.74
C THR A 192 11.64 -9.62 31.81
N ARG A 193 10.48 -9.98 32.37
CA ARG A 193 10.04 -11.37 32.48
C ARG A 193 9.17 -11.72 31.29
N TRP A 194 9.61 -12.68 30.48
CA TRP A 194 8.87 -13.14 29.31
C TRP A 194 7.90 -14.26 29.68
N ASN A 195 6.60 -14.04 29.49
CA ASN A 195 5.58 -15.06 29.68
C ASN A 195 5.51 -15.96 28.43
N ARG A 196 5.97 -17.21 28.57
CA ARG A 196 6.05 -18.18 27.46
C ARG A 196 4.68 -18.63 26.97
N TYR A 197 3.72 -18.80 27.88
CA TYR A 197 2.36 -19.23 27.55
C TYR A 197 1.67 -18.17 26.68
N CYS A 198 1.64 -16.92 27.15
CA CYS A 198 1.08 -15.80 26.41
C CYS A 198 1.80 -15.58 25.08
N THR A 199 3.14 -15.65 25.06
CA THR A 199 3.91 -15.54 23.81
C THR A 199 3.51 -16.61 22.80
N SER A 200 3.36 -17.86 23.24
CA SER A 200 2.92 -18.97 22.37
C SER A 200 1.51 -18.73 21.87
N THR A 201 0.59 -18.34 22.74
CA THR A 201 -0.79 -17.99 22.38
C THR A 201 -0.83 -16.89 21.31
N LEU A 202 -0.14 -15.76 21.52
CA LEU A 202 -0.08 -14.66 20.55
C LEU A 202 0.48 -15.11 19.20
N ARG A 203 1.49 -15.99 19.17
CA ARG A 203 2.05 -16.51 17.92
C ARG A 203 1.03 -17.27 17.07
N HIS A 204 0.10 -18.01 17.69
CA HIS A 204 -0.94 -18.72 16.96
C HIS A 204 -2.03 -17.77 16.43
N PHE A 205 -2.20 -16.60 17.05
CA PHE A 205 -3.18 -15.61 16.61
C PHE A 205 -2.73 -14.78 15.41
N LEU A 206 -1.44 -14.44 15.31
CA LEU A 206 -0.95 -13.53 14.27
C LEU A 206 -1.26 -14.00 12.84
N PRO A 207 -1.16 -15.29 12.48
CA PRO A 207 -1.60 -15.78 11.16
C PRO A 207 -3.08 -15.56 10.88
N LEU A 208 -3.93 -15.64 11.90
CA LEU A 208 -5.37 -15.42 11.77
C LEU A 208 -5.68 -13.93 11.52
N LEU A 209 -4.88 -13.03 12.08
CA LEU A 209 -5.00 -11.59 11.84
C LEU A 209 -4.63 -11.23 10.39
N GLU A 210 -3.58 -11.86 9.83
CA GLU A 210 -3.23 -11.71 8.42
C GLU A 210 -4.36 -12.21 7.51
N GLN A 211 -4.93 -13.39 7.79
CA GLN A 211 -6.03 -13.95 7.00
C GLN A 211 -7.28 -13.07 7.01
N ASN A 212 -7.54 -12.36 8.11
CA ASN A 212 -8.67 -11.45 8.25
C ASN A 212 -8.33 -10.00 7.90
N TYR A 213 -7.14 -9.75 7.32
CA TYR A 213 -6.66 -8.42 6.92
C TYR A 213 -6.70 -7.37 8.04
N GLY A 214 -6.55 -7.79 9.29
CA GLY A 214 -6.69 -6.92 10.45
C GLY A 214 -8.09 -6.31 10.67
N LYS A 215 -9.12 -6.72 9.92
CA LYS A 215 -10.50 -6.28 10.13
C LYS A 215 -11.08 -6.91 11.40
N ASP A 216 -12.14 -6.30 11.94
CA ASP A 216 -12.81 -6.64 13.20
C ASP A 216 -13.11 -8.13 13.35
N VAL A 217 -12.10 -8.84 13.82
CA VAL A 217 -12.26 -9.98 14.71
C VAL A 217 -12.46 -9.42 16.13
N GLU A 218 -12.89 -8.17 16.36
CA GLU A 218 -12.84 -7.57 17.71
C GLU A 218 -13.61 -8.38 18.76
N GLU A 219 -14.80 -8.90 18.44
CA GLU A 219 -15.52 -9.77 19.36
C GLU A 219 -14.88 -11.15 19.48
N ASP A 220 -14.58 -11.82 18.36
CA ASP A 220 -14.02 -13.17 18.37
C ASP A 220 -12.57 -13.22 18.91
N HIS A 221 -11.75 -12.22 18.61
CA HIS A 221 -10.36 -12.04 19.05
C HIS A 221 -10.30 -11.69 20.52
N ARG A 222 -11.13 -10.75 20.98
CA ARG A 222 -11.22 -10.43 22.41
C ARG A 222 -11.79 -11.61 23.18
N ALA A 223 -12.81 -12.30 22.66
CA ALA A 223 -13.37 -13.49 23.30
C ALA A 223 -12.36 -14.63 23.38
N GLU A 224 -11.60 -14.89 22.32
CA GLU A 224 -10.60 -15.97 22.26
C GLU A 224 -9.36 -15.63 23.10
N LEU A 225 -8.93 -14.36 23.13
CA LEU A 225 -7.91 -13.89 24.08
C LEU A 225 -8.40 -13.99 25.52
N GLN A 226 -9.65 -13.61 25.80
CA GLN A 226 -10.23 -13.74 27.14
C GLN A 226 -10.39 -15.21 27.55
N ARG A 227 -10.71 -16.10 26.61
CA ARG A 227 -10.79 -17.54 26.84
C ARG A 227 -9.43 -18.15 27.17
N GLN A 228 -8.37 -17.76 26.45
CA GLN A 228 -7.04 -18.33 26.65
C GLN A 228 -6.22 -17.62 27.74
N LEU A 229 -6.43 -16.32 27.94
CA LEU A 229 -5.63 -15.45 28.82
C LEU A 229 -6.45 -14.78 29.94
N GLY A 230 -7.68 -15.23 30.22
CA GLY A 230 -8.58 -14.61 31.21
C GLY A 230 -8.03 -14.53 32.64
N ASP A 231 -7.05 -15.38 32.97
CA ASP A 231 -6.31 -15.35 34.24
C ASP A 231 -5.32 -14.17 34.33
N TYR A 232 -5.17 -13.38 33.27
CA TYR A 232 -4.26 -12.23 33.21
C TYR A 232 -5.03 -10.95 32.89
N ARG A 233 -4.67 -9.87 33.59
CA ARG A 233 -4.97 -8.52 33.12
C ARG A 233 -4.02 -8.19 31.96
N PHE A 234 -4.55 -8.27 30.75
CA PHE A 234 -3.83 -8.10 29.49
C PHE A 234 -3.89 -6.66 28.99
N SER A 235 -2.75 -6.09 28.58
CA SER A 235 -2.68 -4.79 27.89
C SER A 235 -1.65 -4.87 26.75
N GLY A 236 -2.14 -4.87 25.52
CA GLY A 236 -1.32 -4.95 24.32
C GLY A 236 -2.18 -4.94 23.05
N PHE A 237 -1.53 -4.78 21.91
CA PHE A 237 -2.18 -4.70 20.61
C PHE A 237 -1.28 -5.25 19.50
N PRO A 238 -1.86 -5.77 18.41
CA PRO A 238 -1.09 -6.14 17.22
C PRO A 238 -0.70 -4.89 16.42
N ILE A 239 0.48 -4.94 15.82
CA ILE A 239 0.98 -3.97 14.84
C ILE A 239 1.16 -4.74 13.53
N ASN A 240 0.65 -4.21 12.42
CA ASN A 240 0.91 -4.71 11.08
C ASN A 240 1.67 -3.66 10.26
N MET A 241 2.71 -4.07 9.55
CA MET A 241 3.39 -3.22 8.58
C MET A 241 4.16 -4.03 7.54
N ALA A 242 4.34 -3.47 6.34
CA ALA A 242 5.19 -4.04 5.31
C ALA A 242 6.66 -4.00 5.73
N PHE A 243 7.41 -5.06 5.43
CA PHE A 243 8.85 -5.11 5.72
C PHE A 243 9.64 -4.34 4.68
N SER A 244 10.41 -3.36 5.15
CA SER A 244 11.44 -2.67 4.37
C SER A 244 12.79 -2.85 5.05
N GLU A 245 12.87 -2.38 6.29
CA GLU A 245 14.02 -2.44 7.15
C GLU A 245 13.59 -2.76 8.59
N VAL A 246 14.58 -3.03 9.43
CA VAL A 246 14.35 -3.39 10.83
C VAL A 246 14.11 -2.17 11.72
N THR A 247 14.71 -1.02 11.40
CA THR A 247 14.61 0.21 12.20
C THR A 247 13.16 0.68 12.39
N PRO A 248 12.30 0.76 11.35
CA PRO A 248 10.90 1.12 11.52
C PRO A 248 10.13 0.18 12.46
N LEU A 249 10.47 -1.12 12.47
CA LEU A 249 9.85 -2.09 13.40
C LEU A 249 10.20 -1.76 14.85
N ILE A 250 11.47 -1.42 15.11
CA ILE A 250 11.96 -1.05 16.44
C ILE A 250 11.26 0.23 16.91
N GLU A 251 11.18 1.25 16.05
CA GLU A 251 10.52 2.52 16.36
C GLU A 251 9.02 2.34 16.62
N ALA A 252 8.34 1.52 15.82
CA ALA A 252 6.93 1.20 16.01
C ALA A 252 6.70 0.52 17.37
N VAL A 253 7.50 -0.49 17.71
CA VAL A 253 7.41 -1.17 19.01
C VAL A 253 7.77 -0.25 20.17
N TYR A 254 8.77 0.62 20.02
CA TYR A 254 9.13 1.62 21.02
C TYR A 254 7.96 2.58 21.29
N SER A 255 7.33 3.07 20.22
CA SER A 255 6.22 4.03 20.28
C SER A 255 4.98 3.49 21.01
N THR A 256 4.84 2.17 21.14
CA THR A 256 3.76 1.57 21.94
C THR A 256 3.82 1.89 23.42
N GLY A 257 5.01 2.22 23.94
CA GLY A 257 5.23 2.48 25.36
C GLY A 257 5.07 1.25 26.27
N VAL A 258 4.83 0.04 25.75
CA VAL A 258 4.62 -1.18 26.57
C VAL A 258 5.80 -1.43 27.51
N HIS A 259 7.03 -1.16 27.05
CA HIS A 259 8.26 -1.31 27.83
C HIS A 259 8.31 -0.42 29.09
N ASN A 260 7.57 0.70 29.13
CA ASN A 260 7.52 1.61 30.28
C ASN A 260 6.68 1.07 31.44
N ASN A 261 6.01 -0.09 31.29
CA ASN A 261 5.23 -0.66 32.36
C ASN A 261 6.14 -1.15 33.51
N VAL A 262 5.93 -0.56 34.69
CA VAL A 262 6.68 -0.82 35.93
C VAL A 262 5.82 -1.38 37.05
N VAL A 263 4.59 -1.82 36.75
CA VAL A 263 3.69 -2.39 37.76
C VAL A 263 4.34 -3.64 38.38
N PRO A 264 4.21 -3.87 39.71
CA PRO A 264 4.79 -5.04 40.35
C PRO A 264 4.33 -6.35 39.71
N ASN A 265 5.27 -7.28 39.51
CA ASN A 265 5.04 -8.58 38.87
C ASN A 265 4.53 -8.53 37.42
N VAL A 266 4.76 -7.42 36.71
CA VAL A 266 4.48 -7.35 35.28
C VAL A 266 5.34 -8.37 34.51
N GLU A 267 4.68 -9.08 33.61
CA GLU A 267 5.29 -9.94 32.60
C GLU A 267 5.03 -9.35 31.21
N PHE A 268 5.84 -9.77 30.25
CA PHE A 268 5.77 -9.31 28.87
C PHE A 268 5.55 -10.50 27.94
N ALA A 269 4.81 -10.27 26.86
CA ALA A 269 4.69 -11.21 25.76
C ALA A 269 4.99 -10.45 24.47
N LEU A 270 5.83 -11.07 23.63
CA LEU A 270 6.11 -10.57 22.29
C LEU A 270 6.19 -11.76 21.33
N ALA A 271 5.36 -11.72 20.31
CA ALA A 271 5.35 -12.67 19.21
C ALA A 271 5.43 -11.92 17.88
N VAL A 272 6.12 -12.51 16.92
CA VAL A 272 6.23 -12.00 15.55
C VAL A 272 5.73 -13.07 14.58
N TYR A 273 5.03 -12.63 13.55
CA TYR A 273 4.68 -13.45 12.40
C TYR A 273 5.06 -12.72 11.12
N VAL A 274 5.73 -13.43 10.23
CA VAL A 274 6.17 -12.91 8.92
C VAL A 274 5.38 -13.65 7.86
N HIS A 275 4.44 -12.96 7.24
CA HIS A 275 3.68 -13.51 6.12
C HIS A 275 4.40 -13.24 4.79
N PRO A 276 4.80 -14.27 4.04
CA PRO A 276 5.45 -14.10 2.75
C PRO A 276 4.44 -13.94 1.61
N TYR A 277 4.44 -12.77 0.99
CA TYR A 277 3.82 -12.52 -0.32
C TYR A 277 4.81 -12.84 -1.45
N PRO A 278 4.35 -13.00 -2.70
CA PRO A 278 5.25 -13.24 -3.84
C PRO A 278 6.32 -12.16 -3.98
N LYS A 279 7.42 -12.51 -4.67
CA LYS A 279 8.55 -11.60 -4.93
C LYS A 279 9.24 -11.07 -3.66
N ASN A 280 9.33 -11.88 -2.61
CA ASN A 280 10.00 -11.52 -1.35
C ASN A 280 9.42 -10.27 -0.67
N ILE A 281 8.12 -10.05 -0.85
CA ILE A 281 7.38 -9.04 -0.10
C ILE A 281 6.93 -9.69 1.20
N TYR A 282 7.11 -9.03 2.34
CA TYR A 282 6.73 -9.57 3.64
C TYR A 282 5.80 -8.62 4.39
N SER A 283 4.69 -9.16 4.89
CA SER A 283 3.84 -8.49 5.89
C SER A 283 4.27 -8.95 7.28
N ILE A 284 4.61 -7.99 8.15
CA ILE A 284 5.10 -8.25 9.50
C ILE A 284 3.98 -7.95 10.48
N TRP A 285 3.59 -8.95 11.25
CA TRP A 285 2.74 -8.79 12.42
C TRP A 285 3.56 -8.91 13.69
N ILE A 286 3.43 -7.91 14.57
CA ILE A 286 4.06 -7.92 15.89
C ILE A 286 2.96 -7.78 16.93
N TYR A 287 2.85 -8.74 17.82
CA TYR A 287 2.00 -8.60 19.00
C TYR A 287 2.89 -8.31 20.21
N VAL A 288 2.73 -7.14 20.81
CA VAL A 288 3.45 -6.74 22.02
C VAL A 288 2.46 -6.45 23.15
N ALA A 289 2.70 -7.04 24.32
CA ALA A 289 1.80 -6.92 25.46
C ALA A 289 2.54 -6.93 26.80
N SER A 290 1.95 -6.24 27.77
CA SER A 290 2.24 -6.37 29.19
C SER A 290 1.06 -7.04 29.89
N LEU A 291 1.36 -7.92 30.84
CA LEU A 291 0.35 -8.72 31.52
C LEU A 291 0.67 -8.88 33.01
N ILE A 292 -0.39 -8.99 33.80
CA ILE A 292 -0.33 -9.20 35.25
C ILE A 292 -1.28 -10.35 35.58
N ARG A 293 -0.80 -11.37 36.29
CA ARG A 293 -1.65 -12.48 36.71
C ARG A 293 -2.69 -11.98 37.72
N ASN A 294 -3.97 -12.26 37.46
CA ASN A 294 -5.05 -12.02 38.39
C ASN A 294 -4.83 -12.91 39.63
N ARG A 295 -5.01 -12.34 40.81
CA ARG A 295 -4.91 -13.08 42.08
C ARG A 295 -6.16 -13.90 42.32
#